data_AF-A0A7J4PG44-F1
#
_entry.id   AF-A0A7J4PG44-F1
#
_cell.length_a   1.000
_cell.length_b   1.000
_cell.length_c   1.000
_cell.angle_alpha   90.00
_cell.angle_beta   90.00
_cell.angle_gamma   90.00
#
_symmetry.space_group_name_H-M   'P 1'
#
loop_
_entity.id
_entity.type
_entity.pdbx_description
1 polymer ?
#
loop_
_entity_poly.entity_id
_entity_poly.type
_entity_poly.pdbx_seq_one_letter_code
_entity_poly.pdbx_strand_id
1 'polypeptide(L)'
;MKKVWSGRIKVPSTKEVEDFTSSIRIDKRLYKHDIIGSIAHTKMLGKTNIISSEESREITEGLKQIYREIKEGELQPSKELEDIHMNIEARLIEKIGKVGEKLPTARSRND
;
A
#
# COMPACT_ATOMS: atom_id res chain seq x y z
N MET A 1 -0.41 -6.72 -8.62
CA MET A 1 -0.28 -5.24 -8.67
C MET A 1 0.83 -4.88 -9.64
N LYS A 2 0.73 -3.78 -10.42
CA LYS A 2 1.86 -3.30 -11.24
C LYS A 2 2.66 -2.26 -10.44
N LYS A 3 3.98 -2.18 -10.68
CA LYS A 3 4.85 -1.19 -10.03
C LYS A 3 4.46 0.22 -10.45
N VAL A 4 4.48 1.17 -9.51
CA VAL A 4 3.95 2.53 -9.72
C VAL A 4 4.68 3.27 -10.85
N TRP A 5 5.98 3.05 -11.01
CA TRP A 5 6.81 3.65 -12.07
C TRP A 5 6.75 2.92 -13.42
N SER A 6 6.19 1.70 -13.49
CA SER A 6 6.23 0.88 -14.70
C SER A 6 5.31 1.36 -15.83
N GLY A 7 4.42 2.33 -15.56
CA GLY A 7 3.35 2.75 -16.48
C GLY A 7 3.80 3.30 -17.84
N ARG A 8 5.07 3.66 -18.02
CA ARG A 8 5.64 4.18 -19.28
C ARG A 8 6.74 3.31 -19.89
N ILE A 9 7.00 2.14 -19.33
CA ILE A 9 8.10 1.27 -19.76
C ILE A 9 7.52 0.11 -20.57
N LYS A 10 8.01 -0.06 -21.82
CA LYS A 10 7.55 -1.10 -22.75
C LYS A 10 8.29 -2.43 -22.61
N VAL A 11 9.45 -2.42 -21.95
CA VAL A 11 10.33 -3.60 -21.79
C VAL A 11 10.29 -4.06 -20.33
N PRO A 12 10.19 -5.37 -20.04
CA PRO A 12 10.26 -5.87 -18.68
C PRO A 12 11.58 -5.45 -17.99
N SER A 13 11.52 -5.09 -16.70
CA SER A 13 12.71 -4.91 -15.88
C SER A 13 13.44 -6.24 -15.68
N THR A 14 14.77 -6.20 -15.68
CA THR A 14 15.57 -7.37 -15.30
C THR A 14 15.56 -7.52 -13.78
N LYS A 15 15.76 -8.76 -13.28
CA LYS A 15 15.77 -9.04 -11.85
C LYS A 15 16.78 -8.17 -11.08
N GLU A 16 17.93 -7.89 -11.70
CA GLU A 16 18.97 -7.05 -11.13
C GLU A 16 18.49 -5.62 -10.88
N VAL A 17 17.70 -5.05 -11.82
CA VAL A 17 17.10 -3.72 -11.63
C VAL A 17 16.11 -3.76 -10.47
N GLU A 18 15.27 -4.80 -10.41
CA GLU A 18 14.26 -4.91 -9.34
C GLU A 18 14.87 -5.07 -7.95
N ASP A 19 15.91 -5.91 -7.84
CA ASP A 19 16.67 -6.10 -6.61
C ASP A 19 17.41 -4.81 -6.19
N PHE A 20 17.90 -4.02 -7.17
CA PHE A 20 18.57 -2.75 -6.92
C PHE A 20 17.60 -1.64 -6.47
N THR A 21 16.41 -1.57 -7.06
CA THR A 21 15.43 -0.51 -6.75
C THR A 21 14.57 -0.84 -5.53
N SER A 22 14.47 -2.10 -5.12
CA SER A 22 13.65 -2.49 -3.98
C SER A 22 14.21 -1.97 -2.65
N SER A 23 13.39 -1.23 -1.91
CA SER A 23 13.70 -0.74 -0.57
C SER A 23 13.17 -1.64 0.56
N ILE A 24 12.39 -2.69 0.25
CA ILE A 24 11.66 -3.48 1.26
C ILE A 24 12.53 -4.06 2.37
N ARG A 25 13.79 -4.39 2.05
CA ARG A 25 14.73 -4.96 3.03
C ARG A 25 14.95 -4.01 4.21
N ILE A 26 14.81 -2.72 3.97
CA ILE A 26 15.09 -1.64 4.92
C ILE A 26 13.78 -1.01 5.40
N ASP A 27 12.89 -0.63 4.48
CA ASP A 27 11.71 0.19 4.79
C ASP A 27 10.57 -0.59 5.47
N LYS A 28 10.59 -1.94 5.47
CA LYS A 28 9.58 -2.76 6.16
C LYS A 28 9.38 -2.39 7.62
N ARG A 29 10.40 -1.83 8.28
CA ARG A 29 10.33 -1.33 9.66
C ARG A 29 9.34 -0.15 9.83
N LEU A 30 9.02 0.53 8.73
CA LEU A 30 8.15 1.70 8.69
C LEU A 30 6.66 1.35 8.54
N TYR A 31 6.30 0.06 8.45
CA TYR A 31 4.91 -0.38 8.23
C TYR A 31 3.89 0.28 9.17
N LYS A 32 4.26 0.47 10.44
CA LYS A 32 3.38 1.13 11.44
C LYS A 32 3.04 2.56 11.02
N HIS A 33 4.04 3.30 10.55
CA HIS A 33 3.91 4.71 10.16
C HIS A 33 3.14 4.84 8.86
N ASP A 34 3.43 3.99 7.87
CA ASP A 34 2.67 3.95 6.61
C ASP A 34 1.18 3.67 6.85
N ILE A 35 0.86 2.70 7.71
CA ILE A 35 -0.53 2.37 8.05
C ILE A 35 -1.22 3.55 8.77
N ILE A 36 -0.56 4.19 9.73
CA ILE A 36 -1.14 5.34 10.45
C ILE A 36 -1.40 6.50 9.47
N GLY A 37 -0.44 6.82 8.62
CA GLY A 37 -0.59 7.85 7.59
C GLY A 37 -1.69 7.52 6.59
N SER A 38 -1.77 6.25 6.16
CA SER A 38 -2.83 5.75 5.28
C SER A 38 -4.22 5.85 5.91
N ILE A 39 -4.38 5.52 7.20
CA ILE A 39 -5.66 5.70 7.91
C ILE A 39 -6.05 7.18 7.95
N ALA A 40 -5.10 8.08 8.23
CA ALA A 40 -5.37 9.52 8.24
C ALA A 40 -5.80 10.02 6.85
N HIS A 41 -5.10 9.59 5.80
CA HIS A 41 -5.42 9.90 4.41
C HIS A 41 -6.81 9.40 4.00
N THR A 42 -7.13 8.14 4.28
CA THR A 42 -8.45 7.54 4.01
C THR A 42 -9.58 8.28 4.71
N LYS A 43 -9.37 8.72 5.96
CA LYS A 43 -10.36 9.53 6.69
C LYS A 43 -10.56 10.90 6.03
N MET A 44 -9.49 11.51 5.55
CA MET A 44 -9.56 12.77 4.78
C MET A 44 -10.36 12.57 3.49
N LEU A 45 -10.06 11.54 2.69
CA LEU A 45 -10.79 11.24 1.45
C LEU A 45 -12.30 11.07 1.67
N GLY A 46 -12.70 10.41 2.77
CA GLY A 46 -14.10 10.28 3.15
C GLY A 46 -14.73 11.61 3.56
N LYS A 47 -14.02 12.45 4.33
CA LYS A 47 -14.49 13.78 4.73
C LYS A 47 -14.67 14.74 3.54
N THR A 48 -13.85 14.60 2.50
CA THR A 48 -13.93 15.42 1.28
C THR A 48 -14.83 14.79 0.21
N ASN A 49 -15.55 13.71 0.51
CA ASN A 49 -16.45 12.98 -0.40
C ASN A 49 -15.78 12.47 -1.69
N ILE A 50 -14.45 12.26 -1.67
CA ILE A 50 -13.74 11.62 -2.80
C ILE A 50 -14.06 10.11 -2.83
N ILE A 51 -14.24 9.52 -1.64
CA ILE A 51 -14.78 8.18 -1.44
C ILE A 51 -15.97 8.25 -0.48
N SER A 52 -16.83 7.24 -0.47
CA SER A 52 -17.95 7.22 0.48
C SER A 52 -17.46 7.01 1.92
N SER A 53 -18.29 7.38 2.90
CA SER A 53 -18.01 7.14 4.32
C SER A 53 -17.85 5.64 4.63
N GLU A 54 -18.62 4.79 3.95
CA GLU A 54 -18.52 3.33 4.10
C GLU A 54 -17.20 2.79 3.53
N GLU A 55 -16.79 3.25 2.34
CA GLU A 55 -15.50 2.89 1.76
C GLU A 55 -14.31 3.35 2.64
N SER A 56 -14.41 4.56 3.21
CA SER A 56 -13.41 5.08 4.16
C SER A 56 -13.31 4.20 5.41
N ARG A 57 -14.46 3.72 5.93
CA ARG A 57 -14.52 2.80 7.07
C ARG A 57 -13.92 1.44 6.72
N GLU A 58 -14.28 0.89 5.56
CA GLU A 58 -13.79 -0.41 5.08
C GLU A 58 -12.27 -0.42 4.90
N ILE A 59 -11.71 0.61 4.24
CA ILE A 59 -10.25 0.76 4.09
C ILE A 59 -9.58 0.89 5.45
N THR A 60 -10.14 1.70 6.36
CA THR A 60 -9.57 1.91 7.70
C THR A 60 -9.50 0.59 8.50
N GLU A 61 -10.57 -0.22 8.47
CA GLU A 61 -10.58 -1.50 9.16
C GLU A 61 -9.65 -2.53 8.49
N GLY A 62 -9.57 -2.53 7.15
CA GLY A 62 -8.59 -3.34 6.40
C GLY A 62 -7.15 -3.01 6.81
N LEU A 63 -6.79 -1.73 6.89
CA LEU A 63 -5.47 -1.27 7.33
C LEU A 63 -5.15 -1.68 8.77
N LYS A 64 -6.13 -1.63 9.69
CA LYS A 64 -5.95 -2.12 11.07
C LYS A 64 -5.75 -3.63 11.13
N GLN A 65 -6.39 -4.40 10.26
CA GLN A 65 -6.15 -5.84 10.16
C GLN A 65 -4.73 -6.11 9.66
N ILE A 66 -4.29 -5.44 8.60
CA ILE A 66 -2.93 -5.58 8.05
C ILE A 66 -1.88 -5.25 9.10
N TYR A 67 -2.11 -4.23 9.92
CA TYR A 67 -1.22 -3.91 11.04
C TYR A 67 -1.03 -5.10 11.99
N ARG A 68 -2.11 -5.82 12.32
CA ARG A 68 -2.05 -7.00 13.19
C ARG A 68 -1.32 -8.15 12.50
N GLU A 69 -1.66 -8.43 11.24
CA GLU A 69 -1.01 -9.49 10.44
C GLU A 69 0.52 -9.29 10.37
N ILE A 70 1.00 -8.06 10.13
CA ILE A 70 2.44 -7.77 10.11
C ILE A 70 3.05 -7.88 11.51
N LYS A 71 2.34 -7.38 12.54
CA LYS A 71 2.83 -7.41 13.93
C LYS A 71 2.96 -8.84 14.46
N GLU A 72 2.05 -9.73 14.09
CA GLU A 72 1.99 -11.13 14.51
C GLU A 72 2.84 -12.05 13.62
N GLY A 73 3.38 -11.51 12.51
CA GLY A 73 4.24 -12.26 11.59
C GLY A 73 3.48 -13.09 10.55
N GLU A 74 2.15 -12.96 10.49
CA GLU A 74 1.27 -13.62 9.52
C GLU A 74 1.44 -13.05 8.12
N LEU A 75 1.77 -11.75 8.00
CA LEU A 75 2.13 -11.10 6.75
C LEU A 75 3.62 -10.77 6.74
N GLN A 76 4.35 -11.42 5.84
CA GLN A 76 5.75 -11.09 5.57
C GLN A 76 5.83 -10.30 4.25
N PRO A 77 6.30 -9.04 4.29
CA PRO A 77 6.43 -8.25 3.07
C PRO A 77 7.35 -8.92 2.04
N SER A 78 6.88 -8.99 0.79
CA SER A 78 7.59 -9.57 -0.34
C SER A 78 8.50 -8.55 -1.01
N LYS A 79 9.64 -9.03 -1.55
CA LYS A 79 10.57 -8.25 -2.39
C LYS A 79 10.05 -8.01 -3.80
N GLU A 80 9.08 -8.80 -4.23
CA GLU A 80 8.40 -8.60 -5.53
C GLU A 80 7.55 -7.33 -5.51
N LEU A 81 7.14 -6.90 -4.32
CA LEU A 81 6.52 -5.62 -4.04
C LEU A 81 7.60 -4.69 -3.50
N GLU A 82 8.07 -3.83 -4.41
CA GLU A 82 9.24 -2.93 -4.29
C GLU A 82 9.53 -2.38 -2.89
N ASP A 83 8.50 -1.89 -2.21
CA ASP A 83 8.55 -1.17 -0.94
C ASP A 83 7.40 -1.57 0.02
N ILE A 84 7.46 -1.12 1.28
CA ILE A 84 6.46 -1.48 2.30
C ILE A 84 5.05 -0.96 1.96
N HIS A 85 5.04 0.20 1.35
CA HIS A 85 3.92 0.89 0.75
C HIS A 85 3.10 0.00 -0.22
N MET A 86 3.75 -0.57 -1.24
CA MET A 86 3.12 -1.49 -2.19
C MET A 86 2.66 -2.78 -1.52
N ASN A 87 3.41 -3.28 -0.53
CA ASN A 87 3.02 -4.46 0.24
C ASN A 87 1.69 -4.25 0.97
N ILE A 88 1.52 -3.10 1.62
CA ILE A 88 0.28 -2.75 2.34
C ILE A 88 -0.88 -2.56 1.37
N GLU A 89 -0.66 -1.87 0.24
CA GLU A 89 -1.71 -1.66 -0.76
C GLU A 89 -2.14 -2.97 -1.44
N ALA A 90 -1.20 -3.82 -1.83
CA ALA A 90 -1.50 -5.11 -2.42
C ALA A 90 -2.33 -5.96 -1.47
N ARG A 91 -1.91 -6.03 -0.19
CA ARG A 91 -2.65 -6.77 0.84
C ARG A 91 -4.04 -6.19 1.09
N LEU A 92 -4.18 -4.87 1.04
CA LEU A 92 -5.48 -4.22 1.19
C LEU A 92 -6.41 -4.60 0.04
N ILE A 93 -5.93 -4.58 -1.21
CA ILE A 93 -6.72 -5.01 -2.38
C ILE A 93 -7.10 -6.49 -2.28
N GLU A 94 -6.21 -7.36 -1.82
CA GLU A 94 -6.55 -8.77 -1.58
C GLU A 94 -7.71 -8.93 -0.57
N LYS A 95 -7.76 -8.07 0.45
CA LYS A 95 -8.76 -8.14 1.51
C LYS A 95 -10.12 -7.56 1.13
N ILE A 96 -10.13 -6.39 0.49
CA ILE A 96 -11.36 -5.59 0.28
C ILE A 96 -11.60 -5.26 -1.20
N GLY A 97 -10.87 -5.91 -2.10
CA GLY A 97 -11.03 -5.79 -3.54
C GLY A 97 -10.84 -4.36 -4.06
N LYS A 98 -11.73 -3.96 -4.98
CA LYS A 98 -11.67 -2.67 -5.68
C LYS A 98 -11.70 -1.46 -4.76
N VAL A 99 -12.27 -1.58 -3.56
CA VAL A 99 -12.30 -0.47 -2.59
C VAL A 99 -10.87 -0.13 -2.13
N GLY A 100 -10.00 -1.14 -2.00
CA GLY A 100 -8.59 -0.96 -1.63
C GLY A 100 -7.78 -0.19 -2.67
N GLU A 101 -8.14 -0.27 -3.96
CA GLU A 101 -7.48 0.47 -5.05
C GLU A 101 -7.65 1.99 -4.91
N LYS A 102 -8.59 2.45 -4.09
CA LYS A 102 -8.83 3.88 -3.85
C LYS A 102 -7.86 4.51 -2.85
N LEU A 103 -7.10 3.71 -2.07
CA LEU A 103 -6.18 4.22 -1.05
C LEU A 103 -5.19 5.29 -1.57
N PRO A 104 -4.49 5.11 -2.71
CA PRO A 104 -3.51 6.08 -3.19
C PRO A 104 -4.11 7.31 -3.88
N THR A 105 -5.43 7.43 -3.97
CA THR A 105 -6.08 8.57 -4.63
C THR A 105 -5.60 9.89 -4.03
N ALA A 106 -5.17 10.82 -4.89
CA ALA A 106 -4.68 12.14 -4.51
C ALA A 106 -3.47 12.14 -3.55
N ARG A 107 -2.64 11.10 -3.58
CA ARG A 107 -1.41 11.00 -2.78
C ARG A 107 -0.23 10.48 -3.62
N SER A 108 0.93 11.07 -3.43
CA SER A 108 2.21 10.58 -3.98
C SER A 108 3.00 9.84 -2.90
N ARG A 109 3.95 8.99 -3.29
CA ARG A 109 4.95 8.43 -2.35
C ARG A 109 5.94 9.47 -1.82
N ASN A 110 5.99 10.63 -2.45
CA ASN A 110 6.85 11.73 -2.04
C ASN A 110 6.28 12.52 -0.84
N ASP A 111 4.97 12.45 -0.62
CA ASP A 111 4.26 13.17 0.44
C ASP A 111 4.38 12.43 1.79
#